data_AF-A0A7K6AKE0-F1
#
_entry.id   AF-A0A7K6AKE0-F1
#
_cell.length_a   1.000
_cell.length_b   1.000
_cell.length_c   1.000
_cell.angle_alpha   90.00
_cell.angle_beta   90.00
_cell.angle_gamma   90.00
#
_symmetry.space_group_name_H-M   'P 1'
#
loop_
_entity.id
_entity.type
_entity.pdbx_description
1 polymer ?
#
loop_
_entity_poly.entity_id
_entity_poly.type
_entity_poly.pdbx_seq_one_letter_code
_entity_poly.pdbx_strand_id
1 'polypeptide(L)'
;AGSFQDAGVIQHAYNLNFPLHVVPTSSAQCLARSAFSVSSPAIVLETIKQANRLEAVVVRLYEAHGSTVEAWLQTSLPIQEAMLCDLLEQPVAQGRLPLEEQGMRLSFTPFRVISILLVLQQ
;
A
#
# COMPACT_ATOMS: atom_id res chain seq x y z
N ALA A 1 -21.76 21.02 6.54
CA ALA A 1 -21.23 21.13 5.17
C ALA A 1 -19.84 20.50 5.15
N GLY A 2 -19.52 19.72 4.12
CA GLY A 2 -18.24 19.01 3.93
C GLY A 2 -18.27 18.23 2.61
N SER A 3 -17.11 17.95 2.02
CA SER A 3 -17.01 17.16 0.78
C SER A 3 -17.15 15.65 1.05
N PHE A 4 -17.33 14.83 0.01
CA PHE A 4 -17.33 13.37 0.17
C PHE A 4 -15.96 12.83 0.61
N GLN A 5 -14.90 13.52 0.21
CA GLN A 5 -13.53 13.23 0.62
C GLN A 5 -13.36 13.43 2.14
N ASP A 6 -13.85 14.55 2.66
CA ASP A 6 -13.79 14.84 4.12
C ASP A 6 -14.59 13.83 4.94
N ALA A 7 -15.68 13.31 4.37
CA ALA A 7 -16.52 12.31 4.99
C ALA A 7 -15.97 10.87 4.90
N GLY A 8 -14.83 10.65 4.24
CA GLY A 8 -14.18 9.34 4.15
C GLY A 8 -15.02 8.27 3.44
N VAL A 9 -15.93 8.67 2.54
CA VAL A 9 -16.93 7.77 1.94
C VAL A 9 -16.29 6.56 1.26
N ILE A 10 -15.14 6.76 0.59
CA ILE A 10 -14.40 5.68 -0.08
C ILE A 10 -13.94 4.64 0.95
N GLN A 11 -13.28 5.05 2.03
CA GLN A 11 -12.84 4.13 3.09
C GLN A 11 -14.01 3.38 3.73
N HIS A 12 -15.13 4.07 3.99
CA HIS A 12 -16.32 3.43 4.53
C HIS A 12 -16.93 2.41 3.56
N ALA A 13 -16.90 2.67 2.26
CA ALA A 13 -17.33 1.71 1.25
C ALA A 13 -16.44 0.46 1.27
N TYR A 14 -15.12 0.59 1.37
CA TYR A 14 -14.24 -0.58 1.56
C TYR A 14 -14.58 -1.35 2.84
N ASN A 15 -14.68 -0.66 3.99
CA ASN A 15 -15.00 -1.31 5.26
C ASN A 15 -16.34 -2.06 5.23
N LEU A 16 -17.31 -1.59 4.45
CA LEU A 16 -18.59 -2.26 4.27
C LEU A 16 -18.49 -3.50 3.36
N ASN A 17 -17.68 -3.43 2.31
CA ASN A 17 -17.57 -4.49 1.29
C ASN A 17 -16.55 -5.58 1.64
N PHE A 18 -15.64 -5.33 2.59
CA PHE A 18 -14.65 -6.31 3.06
C PHE A 18 -14.99 -6.78 4.48
N PRO A 19 -15.57 -7.98 4.65
CA PRO A 19 -16.02 -8.45 5.95
C PRO A 19 -14.85 -8.68 6.91
N LEU A 20 -15.10 -8.46 8.19
CA LEU A 20 -14.14 -8.80 9.25
C LEU A 20 -14.00 -10.32 9.36
N HIS A 21 -12.75 -10.77 9.46
CA HIS A 21 -12.43 -12.17 9.72
C HIS A 21 -12.14 -12.37 11.21
N VAL A 22 -12.85 -13.30 11.84
CA VAL A 22 -12.65 -13.68 13.24
C VAL A 22 -11.90 -15.01 13.28
N VAL A 23 -10.75 -15.03 13.96
CA VAL A 23 -9.90 -16.21 14.08
C VAL A 23 -9.67 -16.52 15.57
N PRO A 24 -9.87 -17.77 16.03
CA PRO A 24 -9.55 -18.16 17.40
C PRO A 24 -8.06 -17.96 17.72
N THR A 25 -7.75 -17.46 18.92
CA THR A 25 -6.38 -17.32 19.42
C THR A 25 -6.20 -18.09 20.73
N SER A 26 -5.03 -18.70 20.92
CA SER A 26 -4.63 -19.35 22.16
C SER A 26 -4.04 -18.38 23.19
N SER A 27 -3.70 -17.16 22.77
CA SER A 27 -3.14 -16.11 23.63
C SER A 27 -4.15 -15.00 23.88
N ALA A 28 -4.33 -14.64 25.16
CA ALA A 28 -5.11 -13.47 25.58
C ALA A 28 -4.45 -12.14 25.16
N GLN A 29 -3.14 -12.15 24.89
CA GLN A 29 -2.40 -10.99 24.41
C GLN A 29 -2.19 -11.12 22.90
N CYS A 30 -3.09 -10.53 22.12
CA CYS A 30 -2.86 -10.30 20.70
C CYS A 30 -2.41 -8.85 20.54
N LEU A 31 -1.12 -8.64 20.28
CA LEU A 31 -0.63 -7.30 19.94
C LEU A 31 -1.12 -6.95 18.54
N ALA A 32 -1.80 -5.81 18.41
CA ALA A 32 -2.18 -5.28 17.11
C ALA A 32 -0.90 -4.98 16.31
N ARG A 33 -0.76 -5.59 15.12
CA ARG A 33 0.36 -5.36 14.21
C ARG A 33 -0.18 -4.91 12.87
N SER A 34 0.39 -3.82 12.32
CA SER A 34 0.16 -3.43 10.94
C SER A 34 1.35 -3.83 10.07
N ALA A 35 1.07 -4.48 8.95
CA ALA A 35 2.07 -4.80 7.95
C ALA A 35 2.41 -3.58 7.07
N PHE A 36 1.44 -2.67 6.86
CA PHE A 36 1.58 -1.51 5.99
C PHE A 36 0.84 -0.28 6.56
N SER A 37 1.35 0.91 6.25
CA SER A 37 0.62 2.17 6.45
C SER A 37 0.90 3.14 5.32
N VAL A 38 -0.09 3.98 5.03
CA VAL A 38 0.00 5.03 4.01
C VAL A 38 -0.32 6.37 4.66
N SER A 39 0.51 7.38 4.44
CA SER A 39 0.43 8.65 5.19
C SER A 39 -0.70 9.59 4.75
N SER A 40 -1.35 9.32 3.62
CA SER A 40 -2.38 10.21 3.04
C SER A 40 -3.70 9.46 2.89
N PRO A 41 -4.83 10.02 3.36
CA PRO A 41 -6.15 9.42 3.18
C PRO A 41 -6.62 9.44 1.72
N ALA A 42 -5.96 10.23 0.86
CA ALA A 42 -6.24 10.25 -0.58
C ALA A 42 -5.67 9.03 -1.32
N ILE A 43 -4.79 8.25 -0.69
CA ILE A 43 -4.15 7.09 -1.31
C ILE A 43 -4.71 5.81 -0.70
N VAL A 44 -5.24 4.94 -1.56
CA VAL A 44 -5.77 3.63 -1.17
C VAL A 44 -4.74 2.56 -1.51
N LEU A 45 -4.37 1.76 -0.52
CA LEU A 45 -3.59 0.54 -0.68
C LEU A 45 -4.53 -0.60 -1.10
N GLU A 46 -4.60 -0.86 -2.40
CA GLU A 46 -5.63 -1.71 -3.01
C GLU A 46 -5.26 -3.19 -3.03
N THR A 47 -3.99 -3.50 -3.32
CA THR A 47 -3.57 -4.89 -3.50
C THR A 47 -2.24 -5.13 -2.81
N ILE A 48 -2.18 -6.23 -2.07
CA ILE A 48 -0.95 -6.85 -1.58
C ILE A 48 -1.02 -8.31 -1.98
N LYS A 49 -0.02 -8.79 -2.73
CA LYS A 49 0.04 -10.20 -3.14
C LYS A 49 1.48 -10.65 -3.29
N GLN A 50 1.72 -11.95 -3.20
CA GLN A 50 3.03 -12.51 -3.56
C GLN A 50 3.28 -12.31 -5.06
N ALA A 51 4.53 -12.00 -5.42
CA ALA A 51 4.97 -11.95 -6.81
C ALA A 51 5.06 -13.37 -7.37
N ASN A 52 4.77 -13.54 -8.66
CA ASN A 52 4.65 -14.89 -9.25
C ASN A 52 5.98 -15.66 -9.36
N ARG A 53 7.12 -14.96 -9.46
CA ARG A 53 8.43 -15.56 -9.83
C ARG A 53 9.61 -15.04 -9.03
N LEU A 54 9.36 -14.18 -8.06
CA LEU A 54 10.39 -13.54 -7.24
C LEU A 54 9.99 -13.68 -5.77
N GLU A 55 10.98 -13.72 -4.87
CA GLU A 55 10.77 -13.55 -3.42
C GLU A 55 10.43 -12.07 -3.13
N ALA A 56 9.27 -11.65 -3.63
CA ALA A 56 8.81 -10.29 -3.56
C ALA A 56 7.31 -10.23 -3.30
N VAL A 57 6.88 -9.09 -2.77
CA VAL A 57 5.48 -8.74 -2.60
C VAL A 57 5.15 -7.64 -3.60
N VAL A 58 4.10 -7.84 -4.38
CA VAL A 58 3.52 -6.80 -5.23
C VAL A 58 2.55 -6.00 -4.38
N VAL A 59 2.75 -4.69 -4.36
CA VAL A 59 1.87 -3.73 -3.72
C VAL A 59 1.33 -2.77 -4.75
N ARG A 60 0.00 -2.56 -4.76
CA ARG A 60 -0.66 -1.61 -5.66
C ARG A 60 -1.43 -0.58 -4.87
N LEU A 61 -1.22 0.68 -5.22
CA LEU A 61 -1.90 1.83 -4.63
C LEU A 61 -2.51 2.69 -5.72
N TYR A 62 -3.56 3.43 -5.39
CA TYR A 62 -4.10 4.46 -6.27
C TYR A 62 -4.50 5.72 -5.52
N GLU A 63 -4.49 6.85 -6.23
CA GLU A 63 -5.01 8.13 -5.75
C GLU A 63 -6.52 8.19 -6.00
N ALA A 64 -7.31 8.41 -4.96
CA ALA A 64 -8.75 8.24 -4.98
C ALA A 64 -9.53 9.57 -5.01
N HIS A 65 -8.88 10.70 -4.75
CA HIS A 65 -9.53 11.98 -4.54
C HIS A 65 -9.46 12.91 -5.77
N GLY A 66 -8.74 12.53 -6.83
CA GLY A 66 -8.52 13.36 -8.02
C GLY A 66 -7.49 14.47 -7.80
N SER A 67 -6.57 14.28 -6.86
CA SER A 67 -5.58 15.26 -6.42
C SER A 67 -4.14 14.89 -6.81
N THR A 68 -3.24 15.86 -6.77
CA THR A 68 -1.79 15.61 -6.82
C THR A 68 -1.26 15.60 -5.38
N VAL A 69 -0.64 14.51 -4.96
CA VAL A 69 -0.23 14.33 -3.56
C VAL A 69 1.05 13.50 -3.45
N GLU A 70 1.90 13.87 -2.51
CA GLU A 70 2.99 13.01 -2.04
C GLU A 70 2.53 12.21 -0.82
N ALA A 71 2.82 10.92 -0.81
CA ALA A 71 2.49 10.03 0.28
C ALA A 71 3.65 9.10 0.60
N TRP A 72 3.71 8.68 1.86
CA TRP A 72 4.67 7.69 2.33
C TRP A 72 4.00 6.34 2.45
N LEU A 73 4.62 5.32 1.84
CA LEU A 73 4.31 3.92 2.09
C LEU A 73 5.31 3.37 3.10
N GLN A 74 4.80 2.88 4.22
CA GLN A 74 5.56 2.24 5.28
C GLN A 74 5.20 0.77 5.34
N THR A 75 6.17 -0.07 5.73
CA THR A 75 5.94 -1.49 5.96
C THR A 75 6.81 -2.01 7.09
N SER A 76 6.31 -2.99 7.83
CA SER A 76 7.09 -3.74 8.82
C SER A 76 7.74 -5.00 8.24
N LEU A 77 7.57 -5.24 6.94
CA LEU A 77 8.27 -6.32 6.23
C LEU A 77 9.75 -5.98 6.05
N PRO A 78 10.66 -6.97 6.11
CA PRO A 78 12.08 -6.74 5.91
C PRO A 78 12.36 -6.56 4.41
N ILE A 79 12.33 -5.32 3.92
CA ILE A 79 12.53 -5.02 2.50
C ILE A 79 14.02 -4.85 2.20
N GLN A 80 14.49 -5.52 1.15
CA GLN A 80 15.82 -5.34 0.59
C GLN A 80 15.82 -4.25 -0.49
N GLU A 81 14.87 -4.33 -1.42
CA GLU A 81 14.73 -3.39 -2.53
C GLU A 81 13.27 -3.09 -2.84
N ALA A 82 12.99 -1.88 -3.32
CA ALA A 82 11.69 -1.49 -3.83
C ALA A 82 11.82 -0.93 -5.25
N MET A 83 10.92 -1.34 -6.14
CA MET A 83 10.92 -0.87 -7.52
C MET A 83 9.50 -0.77 -8.08
N LEU A 84 9.25 0.29 -8.85
CA LEU A 84 8.04 0.40 -9.64
C LEU A 84 7.97 -0.75 -10.65
N CYS A 85 6.77 -1.28 -10.85
CA CYS A 85 6.48 -2.30 -11.84
C CYS A 85 5.20 -1.99 -12.62
N ASP A 86 5.05 -2.62 -13.76
CA ASP A 86 3.80 -2.61 -14.51
C ASP A 86 2.78 -3.62 -13.94
N LEU A 87 1.61 -3.73 -14.59
CA LEU A 87 0.57 -4.66 -14.15
C LEU A 87 0.96 -6.14 -14.31
N LEU A 88 1.96 -6.44 -15.14
CA LEU A 88 2.53 -7.77 -15.36
C LEU A 88 3.71 -8.07 -14.42
N GLU A 89 3.93 -7.21 -13.41
CA GLU A 89 5.00 -7.33 -12.43
C GLU A 89 6.40 -7.19 -13.04
N GLN A 90 6.51 -6.53 -14.20
CA GLN A 90 7.80 -6.26 -14.82
C GLN A 90 8.38 -4.96 -14.25
N PRO A 91 9.62 -4.96 -13.74
CA PRO A 91 10.26 -3.74 -13.25
C PRO A 91 10.35 -2.65 -14.32
N VAL A 92 10.00 -1.43 -13.95
CA VAL A 92 10.15 -0.26 -14.82
C VAL A 92 11.62 0.18 -14.82
N ALA A 93 12.15 0.48 -16.01
CA ALA A 93 13.50 1.04 -16.13
C ALA A 93 13.61 2.33 -15.31
N GLN A 94 14.66 2.46 -14.49
CA GLN A 94 14.87 3.58 -13.56
C GLN A 94 13.74 3.75 -12.51
N GLY A 95 12.94 2.72 -12.26
CA GLY A 95 11.85 2.72 -11.28
C GLY A 95 12.25 2.37 -9.86
N ARG A 96 13.55 2.34 -9.51
CA ARG A 96 13.99 2.03 -8.14
C ARG A 96 13.53 3.12 -7.19
N LEU A 97 12.92 2.72 -6.08
CA LEU A 97 12.47 3.61 -5.03
C LEU A 97 13.47 3.59 -3.87
N PRO A 98 13.97 4.75 -3.41
CA PRO A 98 14.79 4.82 -2.20
C PRO A 98 14.02 4.30 -0.99
N LEU A 99 14.71 3.52 -0.15
CA LEU A 99 14.23 3.13 1.17
C LEU A 99 14.80 4.13 2.18
N GLU A 100 13.91 4.95 2.75
CA GLU A 100 14.26 5.96 3.76
C GLU A 100 13.75 5.53 5.14
N GLU A 101 14.20 6.18 6.21
CA GLU A 101 13.76 5.88 7.59
C GLU A 101 12.23 6.00 7.75
N GLN A 102 11.62 6.96 7.07
CA GLN A 102 10.17 7.18 7.07
C GLN A 102 9.41 6.20 6.15
N GLY A 103 10.09 5.42 5.30
CA GLY A 103 9.49 4.51 4.32
C GLY A 103 9.85 4.87 2.88
N MET A 104 8.95 4.56 1.94
CA MET A 104 9.09 4.91 0.52
C MET A 104 8.22 6.11 0.18
N ARG A 105 8.82 7.16 -0.39
CA ARG A 105 8.07 8.33 -0.88
C ARG A 105 7.51 8.07 -2.27
N LEU A 106 6.22 8.35 -2.45
CA LEU A 106 5.47 8.15 -3.68
C LEU A 106 4.76 9.44 -4.09
N SER A 107 4.87 9.82 -5.37
CA SER A 107 4.20 11.00 -5.91
C SER A 107 3.08 10.58 -6.86
N PHE A 108 1.85 11.00 -6.56
CA PHE A 108 0.65 10.70 -7.34
C PHE A 108 0.16 11.93 -8.07
N THR A 109 -0.31 11.73 -9.30
CA THR A 109 -1.19 12.65 -10.03
C THR A 109 -2.64 12.17 -9.87
N PRO A 110 -3.65 12.98 -10.24
CA PRO A 110 -5.06 12.60 -10.10
C PRO A 110 -5.35 11.22 -10.69
N PHE A 111 -5.97 10.35 -9.89
CA PHE A 111 -6.36 8.98 -10.26
C PHE A 111 -5.23 8.05 -10.70
N ARG A 112 -3.98 8.38 -10.37
CA ARG A 112 -2.83 7.56 -10.74
C ARG A 112 -2.83 6.24 -9.96
N VAL A 113 -2.54 5.15 -10.67
CA VAL A 113 -2.24 3.84 -10.09
C VAL A 113 -0.73 3.61 -10.10
N ILE A 114 -0.18 3.14 -8.98
CA ILE A 114 1.23 2.77 -8.83
C ILE A 114 1.30 1.31 -8.37
N SER A 115 2.13 0.50 -9.03
CA SER A 115 2.49 -0.85 -8.57
C SER A 115 3.97 -0.89 -8.22
N ILE A 116 4.28 -1.58 -7.12
CA ILE A 116 5.63 -1.68 -6.55
C ILE A 116 5.92 -3.15 -6.29
N LEU A 117 7.09 -3.62 -6.72
CA LEU A 117 7.70 -4.85 -6.23
C LEU A 117 8.56 -4.52 -5.00
N LEU A 118 8.25 -5.17 -3.89
CA LEU A 118 9.02 -5.14 -2.66
C LEU A 118 9.78 -6.46 -2.53
N VAL A 119 11.07 -6.45 -2.82
CA VAL A 119 11.96 -7.61 -2.67
C VAL A 119 12.26 -7.78 -1.19
N LEU A 120 12.02 -8.97 -0.65
CA LEU A 120 12.23 -9.26 0.77
C LEU A 120 13.71 -9.60 1.04
N GLN A 121 14.19 -9.31 2.25
CA GLN A 121 15.45 -9.84 2.73
C GLN A 121 15.32 -11.35 2.97
N GLN A 122 16.36 -12.10 2.62
CA GLN A 122 16.47 -13.54 2.89
C GLN A 122 16.83 -13.82 4.35
#